data_AF-A0A7S2GQQ5-F1
#
_entry.id   AF-A0A7S2GQQ5-F1
#
_cell.length_a   1.000
_cell.length_b   1.000
_cell.length_c   1.000
_cell.angle_alpha   90.00
_cell.angle_beta   90.00
_cell.angle_gamma   90.00
#
_symmetry.space_group_name_H-M   'P 1'
#
loop_
_entity.id
_entity.type
_entity.pdbx_description
1 polymer ?
#
loop_
_entity_poly.entity_id
_entity_poly.type
_entity_poly.pdbx_seq_one_letter_code
_entity_poly.pdbx_strand_id
1 'polypeptide(L)'
;LTAHMRTPAGEACTWDGASFSWQSPDGVKCSILNSPPSQRIATDEVVSSLIEAYPKAVESRTTDGHNALHIGALTGAPPSVLSAMLAVYPIGLQQRVWRITPLPRGGTSNHYPSDVLGVGQLPLHLAASAHPPAPLETVAYLLAQYPQGASTPDSVGNLPLHLAVHSAAPLSTIEQLLATHPEGAAHTDNQGRLPLHLAALSSAPLEVVERLIVAYPEGPSLRDGDGARAVHLAVQQRPHDLDVLRVLTNANAA
;
A
#
# COMPACT_ATOMS: atom_id res chain seq x y z
N LEU A 1 -2.41 8.13 -11.29
CA LEU A 1 -1.22 8.79 -10.71
C LEU A 1 -0.06 8.52 -11.64
N THR A 2 0.55 9.55 -12.26
CA THR A 2 1.70 9.38 -13.16
C THR A 2 2.98 9.56 -12.37
N ALA A 3 3.73 8.46 -12.19
CA ALA A 3 5.03 8.47 -11.52
C ALA A 3 6.11 8.89 -12.52
N HIS A 4 6.82 9.98 -12.24
CA HIS A 4 7.98 10.40 -13.02
C HIS A 4 9.27 10.02 -12.26
N MET A 5 10.04 9.07 -12.80
CA MET A 5 11.37 8.70 -12.33
C MET A 5 12.43 9.47 -13.11
N ARG A 6 13.50 9.94 -12.46
CA ARG A 6 14.65 10.50 -13.18
C ARG A 6 15.95 9.91 -12.64
N THR A 7 16.84 9.49 -13.53
CA THR A 7 18.18 9.04 -13.12
C THR A 7 19.09 10.25 -12.87
N PRO A 8 20.16 10.09 -12.08
CA PRO A 8 21.19 11.14 -11.92
C PRO A 8 21.87 11.53 -13.24
N ALA A 9 21.80 10.66 -14.26
CA ALA A 9 22.32 10.91 -15.60
C ALA A 9 21.37 11.73 -16.49
N GLY A 10 20.20 12.14 -15.99
CA GLY A 10 19.24 12.96 -16.72
C GLY A 10 18.18 12.18 -17.51
N GLU A 11 18.16 10.85 -17.41
CA GLU A 11 17.11 10.02 -18.01
C GLU A 11 15.78 10.25 -17.29
N ALA A 12 14.66 10.22 -18.02
CA ALA A 12 13.34 10.38 -17.44
C ALA A 12 12.46 9.17 -17.79
N CYS A 13 12.04 8.40 -16.78
CA CYS A 13 10.98 7.42 -16.94
C CYS A 13 9.66 7.97 -16.45
N THR A 14 8.55 7.62 -17.08
CA THR A 14 7.22 7.88 -16.56
C THR A 14 6.44 6.58 -16.54
N TRP A 15 5.74 6.31 -15.45
CA TRP A 15 4.81 5.21 -15.39
C TRP A 15 3.51 5.67 -14.75
N ASP A 16 2.40 5.57 -15.48
CA ASP A 16 1.08 6.05 -15.01
C ASP A 16 0.12 4.93 -14.56
N GLY A 17 0.65 3.72 -14.43
CA GLY A 17 -0.11 2.51 -14.16
C GLY A 17 -0.64 1.81 -15.41
N ALA A 18 -0.50 2.43 -16.59
CA ALA A 18 -0.95 1.88 -17.86
C ALA A 18 0.10 2.00 -18.98
N SER A 19 0.98 3.00 -18.90
CA SER A 19 1.99 3.37 -19.88
C SER A 19 3.34 3.48 -19.21
N PHE A 20 4.39 2.91 -19.81
CA PHE A 20 5.77 3.15 -19.42
C PHE A 20 6.41 4.00 -20.50
N SER A 21 6.94 5.17 -20.16
CA SER A 21 7.81 5.93 -21.04
C SER A 21 9.18 6.07 -20.44
N TRP A 22 10.21 6.07 -21.26
CA TRP A 22 11.59 6.31 -20.91
C TRP A 22 12.16 7.29 -21.93
N GLN A 23 12.94 8.24 -21.45
CA GLN A 23 13.69 9.17 -22.27
C GLN A 23 15.14 9.14 -21.83
N SER A 24 16.02 8.85 -22.78
CA SER A 24 17.46 8.83 -22.60
C SER A 24 18.04 10.25 -22.43
N PRO A 25 19.30 10.40 -21.99
CA PRO A 25 19.94 11.71 -21.85
C PRO A 25 20.19 12.38 -23.22
N ASP A 26 20.34 11.58 -24.27
CA ASP A 26 20.48 11.96 -25.67
C ASP A 26 19.13 12.22 -26.37
N GLY A 27 18.01 12.13 -25.65
CA GLY A 27 16.69 12.53 -26.12
C GLY A 27 15.89 11.44 -26.83
N VAL A 28 16.40 10.20 -26.87
CA VAL A 28 15.67 9.03 -27.40
C VAL A 28 14.53 8.69 -26.45
N LYS A 29 13.30 8.78 -26.97
CA LYS A 29 12.08 8.52 -26.19
C LYS A 29 11.49 7.17 -26.58
N CYS A 30 11.44 6.23 -25.65
CA CYS A 30 10.68 4.98 -25.75
C CYS A 30 9.40 5.14 -24.94
N SER A 31 8.24 5.24 -25.58
CA SER A 31 6.96 5.33 -24.89
C SER A 31 6.04 4.18 -25.28
N ILE A 32 5.68 3.36 -24.31
CA ILE A 32 4.59 2.40 -24.39
C ILE A 32 3.30 3.14 -24.01
N LEU A 33 2.59 3.68 -24.99
CA LEU A 33 1.31 4.35 -24.75
C LEU A 33 0.19 3.32 -24.59
N ASN A 34 -0.69 3.50 -23.61
CA ASN A 34 -1.97 2.80 -23.56
C ASN A 34 -3.11 3.82 -23.58
N SER A 35 -3.81 3.84 -24.69
CA SER A 35 -5.10 4.50 -24.87
C SER A 35 -6.20 3.78 -24.05
N PRO A 36 -7.41 4.36 -23.88
CA PRO A 36 -8.49 3.81 -23.05
C PRO A 36 -8.75 2.29 -23.22
N PRO A 37 -9.41 1.63 -22.26
CA PRO A 37 -9.49 0.16 -22.13
C PRO A 37 -9.99 -0.63 -23.36
N SER A 38 -10.52 0.02 -24.39
CA SER A 38 -10.86 -0.53 -25.70
C SER A 38 -9.68 -0.62 -26.70
N GLN A 39 -8.50 -0.08 -26.38
CA GLN A 39 -7.30 -0.04 -27.26
C GLN A 39 -6.02 -0.37 -26.49
N ARG A 40 -5.97 -1.54 -25.82
CA ARG A 40 -4.74 -2.07 -25.24
C ARG A 40 -3.74 -2.45 -26.35
N ILE A 41 -2.62 -1.73 -26.50
CA ILE A 41 -1.60 -2.03 -27.54
C ILE A 41 -0.31 -2.62 -26.95
N ALA A 42 -0.05 -2.46 -25.65
CA ALA A 42 1.09 -3.10 -25.00
C ALA A 42 0.66 -4.29 -24.17
N THR A 43 1.06 -5.48 -24.59
CA THR A 43 0.91 -6.70 -23.81
C THR A 43 1.93 -6.70 -22.67
N ASP A 44 1.67 -7.44 -21.60
CA ASP A 44 2.61 -7.66 -20.50
C ASP A 44 3.99 -8.10 -21.02
N GLU A 45 4.02 -8.85 -22.12
CA GLU A 45 5.23 -9.32 -22.81
C GLU A 45 6.09 -8.15 -23.34
N VAL A 46 5.46 -7.09 -23.87
CA VAL A 46 6.17 -5.89 -24.36
C VAL A 46 6.78 -5.12 -23.19
N VAL A 47 6.05 -5.02 -22.08
CA VAL A 47 6.55 -4.36 -20.86
C VAL A 47 7.72 -5.15 -20.27
N SER A 48 7.62 -6.48 -20.19
CA SER A 48 8.71 -7.35 -19.74
C SER A 48 9.94 -7.27 -20.65
N SER A 49 9.75 -7.29 -21.97
CA SER A 49 10.86 -7.17 -22.94
C SER A 49 11.58 -5.82 -22.80
N LEU A 50 10.85 -4.75 -22.47
CA LEU A 50 11.44 -3.42 -22.27
C LEU A 50 12.15 -3.31 -20.92
N ILE A 51 11.65 -3.99 -19.88
CA ILE A 51 12.36 -4.12 -18.60
C ILE A 51 13.71 -4.82 -18.81
N GLU A 52 13.74 -5.90 -19.59
CA GLU A 52 14.96 -6.62 -19.94
C GLU A 52 15.93 -5.76 -20.77
N ALA A 53 15.41 -4.96 -21.70
CA ALA A 53 16.24 -4.09 -22.55
C ALA A 53 16.83 -2.88 -21.79
N TYR A 54 16.16 -2.40 -20.73
CA TYR A 54 16.55 -1.18 -20.01
C TYR A 54 16.62 -1.39 -18.47
N PRO A 55 17.53 -2.24 -17.97
CA PRO A 55 17.55 -2.62 -16.56
C PRO A 55 17.80 -1.44 -15.60
N LYS A 56 18.62 -0.47 -16.02
CA LYS A 56 18.91 0.75 -15.24
C LYS A 56 17.67 1.60 -14.95
N ALA A 57 16.64 1.53 -15.80
CA ALA A 57 15.40 2.26 -15.57
C ALA A 57 14.62 1.69 -14.38
N VAL A 58 14.67 0.37 -14.17
CA VAL A 58 14.02 -0.34 -13.05
C VAL A 58 14.69 -0.01 -11.72
N GLU A 59 16.02 0.14 -11.74
CA GLU A 59 16.82 0.52 -10.56
C GLU A 59 16.67 2.01 -10.20
N SER A 60 16.19 2.82 -11.15
CA SER A 60 16.00 4.26 -10.95
C SER A 60 14.89 4.54 -9.93
N ARG A 61 14.97 5.71 -9.30
CA ARG A 61 14.02 6.14 -8.28
C ARG A 61 13.35 7.44 -8.67
N THR A 62 12.10 7.63 -8.25
CA THR A 62 11.41 8.91 -8.33
C THR A 62 12.04 9.92 -7.37
N THR A 63 11.71 11.20 -7.58
CA THR A 63 12.03 12.29 -6.62
C THR A 63 11.47 12.06 -5.22
N ASP A 64 10.45 11.22 -5.13
CA ASP A 64 9.80 10.81 -3.89
C ASP A 64 10.30 9.44 -3.40
N GLY A 65 11.42 8.94 -3.94
CA GLY A 65 12.11 7.75 -3.46
C GLY A 65 11.50 6.41 -3.87
N HIS A 66 10.48 6.40 -4.73
CA HIS A 66 9.84 5.17 -5.20
C HIS A 66 10.70 4.51 -6.28
N ASN A 67 10.89 3.20 -6.20
CA ASN A 67 11.45 2.41 -7.30
C ASN A 67 10.33 1.90 -8.23
N ALA A 68 10.68 1.27 -9.34
CA ALA A 68 9.71 0.71 -10.29
C ALA A 68 8.74 -0.30 -9.65
N LEU A 69 9.19 -1.06 -8.64
CA LEU A 69 8.37 -2.02 -7.89
C LEU A 69 7.32 -1.36 -6.99
N HIS A 70 7.65 -0.28 -6.30
CA HIS A 70 6.69 0.51 -5.52
C HIS A 70 5.56 1.01 -6.40
N ILE A 71 5.95 1.52 -7.56
CA ILE A 71 5.06 2.05 -8.57
C ILE A 71 4.19 0.92 -9.13
N GLY A 72 4.80 -0.17 -9.59
CA GLY A 72 4.16 -1.42 -10.02
C GLY A 72 3.10 -1.93 -9.04
N ALA A 73 3.46 -2.00 -7.75
CA ALA A 73 2.58 -2.45 -6.69
C ALA A 73 1.41 -1.48 -6.45
N LEU A 74 1.67 -0.17 -6.46
CA LEU A 74 0.66 0.87 -6.22
C LEU A 74 -0.47 0.87 -7.26
N THR A 75 -0.20 0.55 -8.53
CA THR A 75 -1.28 0.50 -9.54
C THR A 75 -1.73 -0.90 -9.89
N GLY A 76 -1.26 -1.93 -9.17
CA GLY A 76 -1.70 -3.30 -9.41
C GLY A 76 -1.16 -3.91 -10.69
N ALA A 77 0.13 -3.72 -10.98
CA ALA A 77 0.80 -4.38 -12.10
C ALA A 77 0.67 -5.91 -11.98
N PRO A 78 0.47 -6.62 -13.10
CA PRO A 78 0.30 -8.07 -13.09
C PRO A 78 1.60 -8.77 -12.66
N PRO A 79 1.50 -10.02 -12.15
CA PRO A 79 2.66 -10.80 -11.72
C PRO A 79 3.74 -10.97 -12.79
N SER A 80 3.36 -11.02 -14.08
CA SER A 80 4.26 -11.06 -15.23
C SER A 80 5.24 -9.88 -15.22
N VAL A 81 4.73 -8.65 -15.11
CA VAL A 81 5.51 -7.42 -15.07
C VAL A 81 6.33 -7.32 -13.77
N LEU A 82 5.75 -7.66 -12.62
CA LEU A 82 6.47 -7.65 -11.35
C LEU A 82 7.61 -8.67 -11.33
N SER A 83 7.42 -9.83 -11.96
CA SER A 83 8.45 -10.85 -12.09
C SER A 83 9.62 -10.39 -12.94
N ALA A 84 9.36 -9.71 -14.06
CA ALA A 84 10.40 -9.09 -14.87
C ALA A 84 11.16 -8.00 -14.10
N MET A 85 10.47 -7.16 -13.33
CA MET A 85 11.12 -6.16 -12.48
C MET A 85 12.00 -6.79 -11.40
N LEU A 86 11.56 -7.87 -10.75
CA LEU A 86 12.32 -8.59 -9.73
C LEU A 86 13.51 -9.37 -10.29
N ALA A 87 13.40 -9.89 -11.52
CA ALA A 87 14.51 -10.54 -12.21
C ALA A 87 15.70 -9.59 -12.43
N VAL A 88 15.40 -8.32 -12.70
CA VAL A 88 16.41 -7.27 -12.86
C VAL A 88 16.83 -6.69 -11.50
N TYR A 89 15.88 -6.43 -10.60
CA TYR A 89 16.12 -5.69 -9.37
C TYR A 89 15.48 -6.34 -8.13
N PRO A 90 16.01 -7.47 -7.64
CA PRO A 90 15.40 -8.25 -6.57
C PRO A 90 15.39 -7.51 -5.22
N ILE A 91 16.41 -6.68 -4.97
CA ILE A 91 16.53 -5.89 -3.74
C ILE A 91 15.41 -4.84 -3.64
N GLY A 92 14.79 -4.47 -4.76
CA GLY A 92 13.73 -3.46 -4.83
C GLY A 92 12.51 -3.76 -3.96
N LEU A 93 12.25 -5.04 -3.65
CA LEU A 93 11.12 -5.48 -2.83
C LEU A 93 11.27 -5.14 -1.34
N GLN A 94 12.51 -5.04 -0.87
CA GLN A 94 12.86 -4.74 0.53
C GLN A 94 13.14 -3.26 0.75
N GLN A 95 13.26 -2.50 -0.34
CA GLN A 95 13.57 -1.09 -0.25
C GLN A 95 12.36 -0.32 0.24
N ARG A 96 12.60 0.55 1.20
CA ARG A 96 11.59 1.45 1.74
C ARG A 96 11.61 2.76 0.97
N VAL A 97 10.45 3.34 0.72
CA VAL A 97 10.34 4.72 0.25
C VAL A 97 11.00 5.63 1.29
N TRP A 98 11.92 6.48 0.84
CA TRP A 98 12.59 7.46 1.68
C TRP A 98 12.14 8.85 1.26
N ARG A 99 11.44 9.57 2.14
CA ARG A 99 11.47 11.03 2.07
C ARG A 99 11.38 11.68 3.44
N ILE A 100 12.46 12.39 3.80
CA ILE A 100 12.41 13.62 4.58
C ILE A 100 12.33 14.74 3.53
N THR A 101 11.15 15.30 3.30
CA THR A 101 11.07 16.60 2.62
C THR A 101 11.05 17.67 3.70
N PRO A 102 11.96 18.65 3.72
CA PRO A 102 11.79 19.81 4.59
C PRO A 102 10.52 20.53 4.12
N LEU A 103 9.53 20.68 4.99
CA LEU A 103 8.38 21.54 4.76
C LEU A 103 8.88 22.95 4.35
N PRO A 104 8.18 23.66 3.45
CA PRO A 104 8.40 25.10 3.33
C PRO A 104 8.18 25.71 4.72
N ARG A 105 9.17 26.47 5.21
CA ARG A 105 9.13 27.12 6.53
C ARG A 105 7.90 28.01 6.62
N GLY A 106 6.92 27.62 7.44
CA GLY A 106 5.79 28.48 7.79
C GLY A 106 4.52 27.70 8.09
N GLY A 107 4.34 27.30 9.34
CA GLY A 107 3.09 26.70 9.81
C GLY A 107 3.21 26.21 11.25
N THR A 108 2.96 27.08 12.21
CA THR A 108 2.84 26.75 13.63
C THR A 108 1.50 26.06 13.88
N SER A 109 1.44 24.75 13.78
CA SER A 109 0.38 23.94 14.39
C SER A 109 0.90 22.52 14.60
N ASN A 110 0.83 22.02 15.84
CA ASN A 110 1.14 20.63 16.22
C ASN A 110 0.10 19.61 15.68
N HIS A 111 -0.56 19.91 14.57
CA HIS A 111 -1.38 18.95 13.83
C HIS A 111 -0.52 18.46 12.67
N TYR A 112 0.10 17.29 12.84
CA TYR A 112 0.70 16.57 11.71
C TYR A 112 -0.40 16.34 10.66
N PRO A 113 -0.28 16.87 9.43
CA PRO A 113 -1.26 16.61 8.40
C PRO A 113 -1.26 15.10 8.12
N SER A 114 -2.46 14.53 8.06
CA SER A 114 -2.80 13.14 7.71
C SER A 114 -2.26 12.66 6.35
N ASP A 115 -1.52 13.51 5.64
CA ASP A 115 -1.13 13.32 4.24
C ASP A 115 0.34 12.89 4.08
N VAL A 116 1.05 12.58 5.18
CA VAL A 116 2.41 12.01 5.13
C VAL A 116 2.36 10.49 4.98
N LEU A 117 1.68 10.01 3.93
CA LEU A 117 1.36 8.59 3.69
C LEU A 117 2.46 7.80 2.94
N GLY A 118 3.73 8.17 3.05
CA GLY A 118 4.76 7.60 2.15
C GLY A 118 6.15 7.33 2.73
N VAL A 119 6.37 7.45 4.04
CA VAL A 119 7.71 7.24 4.59
C VAL A 119 7.85 5.80 5.10
N GLY A 120 8.94 5.12 4.71
CA GLY A 120 9.23 3.78 5.20
C GLY A 120 8.38 2.65 4.61
N GLN A 121 7.54 2.92 3.61
CA GLN A 121 6.67 1.91 3.01
C GLN A 121 7.42 0.99 2.05
N LEU A 122 7.08 -0.29 2.07
CA LEU A 122 7.48 -1.30 1.07
C LEU A 122 6.48 -1.31 -0.10
N PRO A 123 6.80 -1.94 -1.25
CA PRO A 123 5.84 -2.13 -2.34
C PRO A 123 4.51 -2.75 -1.88
N LEU A 124 4.57 -3.71 -0.94
CA LEU A 124 3.37 -4.34 -0.39
C LEU A 124 2.45 -3.36 0.38
N HIS A 125 3.01 -2.36 1.06
CA HIS A 125 2.22 -1.31 1.71
C HIS A 125 1.42 -0.51 0.68
N LEU A 126 2.08 -0.16 -0.43
CA LEU A 126 1.46 0.60 -1.51
C LEU A 126 0.38 -0.20 -2.25
N ALA A 127 0.59 -1.50 -2.47
CA ALA A 127 -0.44 -2.39 -3.02
C ALA A 127 -1.65 -2.49 -2.07
N ALA A 128 -1.40 -2.57 -0.76
CA ALA A 128 -2.46 -2.63 0.25
C ALA A 128 -3.25 -1.30 0.35
N SER A 129 -2.61 -0.15 0.13
CA SER A 129 -3.24 1.18 0.15
C SER A 129 -3.66 1.70 -1.23
N ALA A 130 -3.62 0.86 -2.27
CA ALA A 130 -3.88 1.27 -3.64
C ALA A 130 -5.33 1.74 -3.82
N HIS A 131 -5.52 2.81 -4.58
CA HIS A 131 -6.82 3.32 -4.99
C HIS A 131 -6.82 3.61 -6.50
N PRO A 132 -7.57 2.85 -7.33
CA PRO A 132 -8.41 1.71 -6.96
C PRO A 132 -7.63 0.53 -6.36
N PRO A 133 -8.28 -0.41 -5.64
CA PRO A 133 -7.60 -1.52 -5.00
C PRO A 133 -6.76 -2.34 -5.98
N ALA A 134 -5.56 -2.73 -5.57
CA ALA A 134 -4.71 -3.60 -6.37
C ALA A 134 -5.38 -4.99 -6.54
N PRO A 135 -5.20 -5.64 -7.70
CA PRO A 135 -5.65 -7.02 -7.91
C PRO A 135 -5.08 -7.96 -6.85
N LEU A 136 -5.86 -8.97 -6.44
CA LEU A 136 -5.44 -9.94 -5.44
C LEU A 136 -4.19 -10.69 -5.89
N GLU A 137 -4.05 -10.95 -7.19
CA GLU A 137 -2.90 -11.62 -7.79
C GLU A 137 -1.61 -10.82 -7.57
N THR A 138 -1.68 -9.49 -7.65
CA THR A 138 -0.53 -8.61 -7.38
C THR A 138 -0.11 -8.70 -5.92
N VAL A 139 -1.07 -8.61 -4.98
CA VAL A 139 -0.78 -8.72 -3.54
C VAL A 139 -0.24 -10.11 -3.19
N ALA A 140 -0.89 -11.17 -3.68
CA ALA A 140 -0.49 -12.55 -3.46
C ALA A 140 0.91 -12.83 -4.03
N TYR A 141 1.22 -12.29 -5.21
CA TYR A 141 2.56 -12.42 -5.79
C TYR A 141 3.62 -11.74 -4.94
N LEU A 142 3.39 -10.48 -4.50
CA LEU A 142 4.33 -9.77 -3.64
C LEU A 142 4.57 -10.50 -2.30
N LEU A 143 3.52 -11.05 -1.70
CA LEU A 143 3.62 -11.85 -0.48
C LEU A 143 4.38 -13.17 -0.71
N ALA A 144 4.18 -13.83 -1.85
CA ALA A 144 4.90 -15.05 -2.19
C ALA A 144 6.41 -14.80 -2.39
N GLN A 145 6.77 -13.63 -2.93
CA GLN A 145 8.18 -13.26 -3.12
C GLN A 145 8.85 -12.76 -1.84
N TYR A 146 8.11 -12.09 -0.94
CA TYR A 146 8.64 -11.56 0.31
C TYR A 146 7.60 -11.56 1.44
N PRO A 147 7.37 -12.71 2.10
CA PRO A 147 6.33 -12.84 3.13
C PRO A 147 6.62 -12.00 4.37
N GLN A 148 7.90 -11.76 4.70
CA GLN A 148 8.30 -10.87 5.80
C GLN A 148 7.85 -9.41 5.58
N GLY A 149 7.48 -9.04 4.35
CA GLY A 149 6.87 -7.76 4.06
C GLY A 149 5.55 -7.53 4.82
N ALA A 150 4.79 -8.60 5.11
CA ALA A 150 3.53 -8.51 5.84
C ALA A 150 3.71 -8.13 7.32
N SER A 151 4.87 -8.45 7.91
CA SER A 151 5.21 -8.15 9.31
C SER A 151 6.15 -6.95 9.45
N THR A 152 6.51 -6.28 8.36
CA THR A 152 7.40 -5.11 8.38
C THR A 152 6.57 -3.84 8.49
N PRO A 153 6.70 -3.05 9.56
CA PRO A 153 5.97 -1.79 9.69
C PRO A 153 6.58 -0.67 8.82
N ASP A 154 5.75 0.27 8.38
CA ASP A 154 6.17 1.54 7.80
C ASP A 154 6.77 2.48 8.87
N SER A 155 7.03 3.75 8.55
CA SER A 155 7.61 4.68 9.53
C SER A 155 6.66 5.09 10.66
N VAL A 156 5.36 4.87 10.49
CA VAL A 156 4.31 5.21 11.46
C VAL A 156 3.86 3.96 12.24
N GLY A 157 4.53 2.82 12.04
CA GLY A 157 4.17 1.57 12.70
C GLY A 157 3.06 0.80 12.00
N ASN A 158 2.59 1.26 10.83
CA ASN A 158 1.54 0.54 10.12
C ASN A 158 2.12 -0.68 9.42
N LEU A 159 1.55 -1.85 9.67
CA LEU A 159 1.70 -2.99 8.77
C LEU A 159 0.87 -2.78 7.49
N PRO A 160 1.14 -3.52 6.39
CA PRO A 160 0.28 -3.49 5.21
C PRO A 160 -1.20 -3.77 5.53
N LEU A 161 -1.48 -4.60 6.55
CA LEU A 161 -2.84 -4.86 7.04
C LEU A 161 -3.56 -3.59 7.55
N HIS A 162 -2.85 -2.70 8.25
CA HIS A 162 -3.42 -1.43 8.73
C HIS A 162 -3.87 -0.59 7.53
N LEU A 163 -3.00 -0.48 6.53
CA LEU A 163 -3.26 0.30 5.33
C LEU A 163 -4.39 -0.31 4.47
N ALA A 164 -4.43 -1.63 4.33
CA ALA A 164 -5.51 -2.34 3.63
C ALA A 164 -6.88 -2.05 4.26
N VAL A 165 -6.97 -2.13 5.58
CA VAL A 165 -8.21 -1.85 6.33
C VAL A 165 -8.59 -0.37 6.23
N HIS A 166 -7.63 0.54 6.39
CA HIS A 166 -7.87 1.98 6.30
C HIS A 166 -8.33 2.40 4.89
N SER A 167 -7.78 1.75 3.87
CA SER A 167 -8.04 2.00 2.44
C SER A 167 -9.25 1.25 1.89
N ALA A 168 -10.02 0.56 2.74
CA ALA A 168 -11.15 -0.27 2.33
C ALA A 168 -10.80 -1.30 1.23
N ALA A 169 -9.63 -1.94 1.35
CA ALA A 169 -9.24 -3.02 0.46
C ALA A 169 -10.25 -4.19 0.53
N PRO A 170 -10.38 -4.98 -0.55
CA PRO A 170 -11.26 -6.15 -0.56
C PRO A 170 -10.96 -7.11 0.59
N LEU A 171 -12.01 -7.79 1.09
CA LEU A 171 -11.87 -8.79 2.15
C LEU A 171 -10.84 -9.87 1.79
N SER A 172 -10.77 -10.29 0.53
CA SER A 172 -9.79 -11.26 0.04
C SER A 172 -8.34 -10.80 0.22
N THR A 173 -8.05 -9.51 0.05
CA THR A 173 -6.73 -8.94 0.32
C THR A 173 -6.41 -8.98 1.81
N ILE A 174 -7.39 -8.67 2.65
CA ILE A 174 -7.25 -8.69 4.12
C ILE A 174 -7.02 -10.11 4.62
N GLU A 175 -7.79 -11.08 4.13
CA GLU A 175 -7.64 -12.49 4.45
C GLU A 175 -6.27 -13.02 4.00
N GLN A 176 -5.77 -12.62 2.83
CA GLN A 176 -4.44 -13.01 2.37
C GLN A 176 -3.31 -12.46 3.25
N LEU A 177 -3.44 -11.20 3.71
CA LEU A 177 -2.50 -10.59 4.64
C LEU A 177 -2.53 -11.27 6.01
N LEU A 178 -3.72 -11.57 6.54
CA LEU A 178 -3.90 -12.30 7.80
C LEU A 178 -3.40 -13.75 7.70
N ALA A 179 -3.60 -14.43 6.57
CA ALA A 179 -3.09 -15.78 6.35
C ALA A 179 -1.55 -15.81 6.34
N THR A 180 -0.92 -14.75 5.81
CA THR A 180 0.54 -14.65 5.77
C THR A 180 1.14 -14.25 7.11
N HIS A 181 0.47 -13.34 7.84
CA HIS A 181 0.91 -12.87 9.16
C HIS A 181 -0.29 -12.68 10.12
N PRO A 182 -0.73 -13.76 10.79
CA PRO A 182 -1.91 -13.73 11.67
C PRO A 182 -1.77 -12.77 12.85
N GLU A 183 -0.56 -12.69 13.43
CA GLU A 183 -0.24 -11.78 14.55
C GLU A 183 -0.38 -10.30 14.16
N GLY A 184 -0.45 -9.98 12.86
CA GLY A 184 -0.67 -8.62 12.38
C GLY A 184 -1.98 -8.01 12.87
N ALA A 185 -2.99 -8.82 13.22
CA ALA A 185 -4.24 -8.34 13.81
C ALA A 185 -4.07 -7.75 15.23
N ALA A 186 -3.03 -8.18 15.95
CA ALA A 186 -2.69 -7.71 17.30
C ALA A 186 -1.61 -6.60 17.30
N HIS A 187 -1.00 -6.33 16.15
CA HIS A 187 0.01 -5.28 16.03
C HIS A 187 -0.64 -3.90 16.14
N THR A 188 0.00 -2.98 16.85
CA THR A 188 -0.45 -1.60 16.97
C THR A 188 0.47 -0.66 16.20
N ASP A 189 -0.10 0.33 15.53
CA ASP A 189 0.67 1.45 14.98
C ASP A 189 1.28 2.34 16.10
N ASN A 190 2.02 3.39 15.72
CA ASN A 190 2.64 4.30 16.68
C ASN A 190 1.64 5.10 17.53
N GLN A 191 0.35 5.09 17.20
CA GLN A 191 -0.73 5.67 17.98
C GLN A 191 -1.43 4.63 18.87
N GLY A 192 -0.88 3.40 18.98
CA GLY A 192 -1.49 2.32 19.74
C GLY A 192 -2.72 1.72 19.06
N ARG A 193 -3.00 2.06 17.80
CA ARG A 193 -4.20 1.59 17.09
C ARG A 193 -3.95 0.24 16.45
N LEU A 194 -4.74 -0.74 16.84
CA LEU A 194 -4.93 -2.00 16.11
C LEU A 194 -5.58 -1.75 14.73
N PRO A 195 -5.46 -2.70 13.78
CA PRO A 195 -6.26 -2.69 12.55
C PRO A 195 -7.77 -2.60 12.83
N LEU A 196 -8.26 -3.17 13.94
CA LEU A 196 -9.67 -3.08 14.34
C LEU A 196 -10.10 -1.64 14.68
N HIS A 197 -9.23 -0.84 15.31
CA HIS A 197 -9.49 0.59 15.55
C HIS A 197 -9.58 1.35 14.23
N LEU A 198 -8.66 1.05 13.29
CA LEU A 198 -8.69 1.65 11.97
C LEU A 198 -9.94 1.23 11.19
N ALA A 199 -10.37 -0.03 11.29
CA ALA A 199 -11.62 -0.50 10.69
C ALA A 199 -12.78 0.37 11.17
N ALA A 200 -12.91 0.52 12.49
CA ALA A 200 -13.94 1.36 13.13
C ALA A 200 -13.94 2.81 12.59
N LEU A 201 -12.75 3.39 12.39
CA LEU A 201 -12.55 4.75 11.87
C LEU A 201 -12.85 4.91 10.38
N SER A 202 -12.42 3.97 9.52
CA SER A 202 -12.49 4.09 8.06
C SER A 202 -13.82 3.64 7.46
N SER A 203 -14.83 3.35 8.28
CA SER A 203 -16.10 2.75 7.84
C SER A 203 -15.91 1.45 7.05
N ALA A 204 -14.94 0.62 7.46
CA ALA A 204 -14.71 -0.68 6.84
C ALA A 204 -15.98 -1.57 6.90
N PRO A 205 -16.22 -2.42 5.89
CA PRO A 205 -17.37 -3.32 5.84
C PRO A 205 -17.46 -4.22 7.08
N LEU A 206 -18.69 -4.59 7.46
CA LEU A 206 -18.95 -5.47 8.61
C LEU A 206 -18.11 -6.75 8.56
N GLU A 207 -18.01 -7.38 7.39
CA GLU A 207 -17.25 -8.61 7.18
C GLU A 207 -15.76 -8.45 7.55
N VAL A 208 -15.18 -7.28 7.30
CA VAL A 208 -13.79 -6.96 7.67
C VAL A 208 -13.66 -6.84 9.18
N VAL A 209 -14.62 -6.17 9.83
CA VAL A 209 -14.64 -6.01 11.30
C VAL A 209 -14.74 -7.39 11.96
N GLU A 210 -15.69 -8.22 11.52
CA GLU A 210 -15.84 -9.58 12.02
C GLU A 210 -14.58 -10.42 11.81
N ARG A 211 -13.94 -10.29 10.64
CA ARG A 211 -12.70 -11.03 10.35
C ARG A 211 -11.54 -10.64 11.26
N LEU A 212 -11.41 -9.34 11.56
CA LEU A 212 -10.39 -8.85 12.49
C LEU A 212 -10.67 -9.30 13.94
N ILE A 213 -11.93 -9.33 14.37
CA ILE A 213 -12.31 -9.85 15.70
C ILE A 213 -12.01 -11.34 15.81
N VAL A 214 -12.31 -12.13 14.78
CA VAL A 214 -11.96 -13.56 14.74
C VAL A 214 -10.45 -13.76 14.77
N ALA A 215 -9.69 -12.93 14.05
CA ALA A 215 -8.23 -13.01 14.03
C ALA A 215 -7.59 -12.60 15.37
N TYR A 216 -8.18 -11.64 16.09
CA TYR A 216 -7.73 -11.23 17.42
C TYR A 216 -8.90 -10.90 18.37
N PRO A 217 -9.43 -11.92 19.09
CA PRO A 217 -10.64 -11.77 19.92
C PRO A 217 -10.52 -10.80 21.09
N GLU A 218 -9.32 -10.56 21.60
CA GLU A 218 -9.07 -9.60 22.70
C GLU A 218 -9.06 -8.14 22.21
N GLY A 219 -8.90 -7.92 20.90
CA GLY A 219 -8.76 -6.61 20.27
C GLY A 219 -9.87 -5.59 20.61
N PRO A 220 -11.17 -5.95 20.65
CA PRO A 220 -12.26 -5.03 20.99
C PRO A 220 -12.15 -4.39 22.38
N SER A 221 -11.50 -5.06 23.32
CA SER A 221 -11.37 -4.62 24.71
C SER A 221 -10.17 -3.70 24.93
N LEU A 222 -9.20 -3.72 24.01
CA LEU A 222 -8.00 -2.90 24.07
C LEU A 222 -8.30 -1.43 23.74
N ARG A 223 -7.45 -0.56 24.29
CA ARG A 223 -7.50 0.87 24.06
C ARG A 223 -6.35 1.29 23.15
N ASP A 224 -6.62 2.23 22.27
CA ASP A 224 -5.58 2.94 21.53
C ASP A 224 -4.83 3.95 22.43
N GLY A 225 -3.91 4.70 21.83
CA GLY A 225 -3.10 5.71 22.53
C GLY A 225 -3.91 6.89 23.10
N ASP A 226 -5.11 7.15 22.59
CA ASP A 226 -6.04 8.16 23.11
C ASP A 226 -6.94 7.58 24.23
N GLY A 227 -6.77 6.29 24.55
CA GLY A 227 -7.58 5.58 25.52
C GLY A 227 -8.94 5.14 24.99
N ALA A 228 -9.22 5.30 23.69
CA ALA A 228 -10.45 4.90 23.03
C ALA A 228 -10.40 3.42 22.65
N ARG A 229 -11.56 2.76 22.64
CA ARG A 229 -11.73 1.40 22.10
C ARG A 229 -12.35 1.48 20.72
N ALA A 230 -12.25 0.40 19.94
CA ALA A 230 -12.88 0.34 18.62
C ALA A 230 -14.37 0.75 18.61
N VAL A 231 -15.15 0.37 19.65
CA VAL A 231 -16.56 0.80 19.76
C VAL A 231 -16.73 2.31 19.96
N HIS A 232 -15.85 2.97 20.72
CA HIS A 232 -15.90 4.42 20.92
C HIS A 232 -15.68 5.15 19.59
N LEU A 233 -14.71 4.67 18.80
CA LEU A 233 -14.40 5.19 17.47
C LEU A 233 -15.56 4.94 16.49
N ALA A 234 -16.17 3.75 16.54
CA ALA A 234 -17.32 3.42 15.68
C ALA A 234 -18.54 4.31 15.99
N VAL A 235 -18.84 4.58 17.27
CA VAL A 235 -19.95 5.49 17.64
C VAL A 235 -19.69 6.91 17.11
N GLN A 236 -18.43 7.36 17.13
CA GLN A 236 -18.06 8.69 16.66
C GLN A 236 -18.17 8.83 15.14
N GLN A 237 -17.68 7.84 14.39
CA GLN A 237 -17.57 7.94 12.92
C GLN A 237 -18.80 7.41 12.18
N ARG A 238 -19.48 6.40 12.73
CA ARG A 238 -20.60 5.70 12.08
C ARG A 238 -21.75 5.38 13.06
N PRO A 239 -22.37 6.39 13.67
CA PRO A 239 -23.43 6.19 14.67
C PRO A 239 -24.67 5.45 14.16
N HIS A 240 -24.87 5.38 12.85
CA HIS A 240 -26.01 4.69 12.22
C HIS A 240 -25.71 3.24 11.80
N ASP A 241 -24.45 2.81 11.86
CA ASP A 241 -24.04 1.43 11.53
C ASP A 241 -24.26 0.52 12.74
N LEU A 242 -25.53 0.20 12.98
CA LEU A 242 -25.96 -0.57 14.16
C LEU A 242 -25.36 -1.98 14.19
N ASP A 243 -25.09 -2.57 13.04
CA ASP A 243 -24.55 -3.94 12.96
C ASP A 243 -23.12 -3.97 13.48
N VAL A 244 -22.26 -3.05 13.02
CA VAL A 244 -20.89 -2.96 13.52
C VAL A 244 -20.85 -2.56 15.00
N LEU A 245 -21.72 -1.64 15.44
CA LEU A 245 -21.82 -1.29 16.85
C LEU A 245 -22.25 -2.47 17.72
N ARG A 246 -23.21 -3.29 17.26
CA ARG A 246 -23.64 -4.51 17.97
C ARG A 246 -22.50 -5.52 18.07
N VAL A 247 -21.80 -5.78 16.96
CA VAL A 247 -20.68 -6.73 16.93
C VAL A 247 -19.57 -6.29 17.89
N LEU A 248 -19.15 -5.02 17.83
CA LEU A 248 -18.11 -4.48 18.71
C LEU A 248 -18.54 -4.45 20.19
N THR A 249 -19.80 -4.14 20.47
CA THR A 249 -20.33 -4.13 21.85
C THR A 249 -20.37 -5.53 22.45
N ASN A 250 -20.85 -6.51 21.68
CA ASN A 250 -20.91 -7.91 22.11
C ASN A 250 -19.52 -8.48 22.33
N ALA A 251 -18.58 -8.20 21.42
CA ALA A 251 -17.21 -8.69 21.51
C ALA A 251 -16.41 -8.05 22.66
N ASN A 252 -16.80 -6.85 23.12
CA ASN A 252 -16.21 -6.19 24.29
C ASN A 252 -16.83 -6.64 25.64
N ALA A 253 -17.94 -7.39 25.61
CA ALA A 253 -18.62 -7.91 26.81
C ALA A 253 -18.21 -9.35 27.18
N ALA A 254 -17.54 -10.06 26.26
CA ALA A 254 -16.99 -11.39 26.46
C ALA A 254 -15.59 -11.32 27.08
#